data_AF-A0A956SZH4-F1
#
_entry.id   AF-A0A956SZH4-F1
#
_cell.length_a   1.000
_cell.length_b   1.000
_cell.length_c   1.000
_cell.angle_alpha   90.00
_cell.angle_beta   90.00
_cell.angle_gamma   90.00
#
_symmetry.space_group_name_H-M   'P 1'
#
loop_
_entity.id
_entity.type
_entity.pdbx_description
1 polymer ?
#
loop_
_entity_poly.entity_id
_entity_poly.type
_entity_poly.pdbx_seq_one_letter_code
_entity_poly.pdbx_strand_id
1 'polypeptide(L)'
;MKSLVTLKEAAKYLGTSKNKIWRAVDSGELPATKGKVKGQDAWKVEIRDLEDWARVYLPELIETPRHASSNTYDVPRETLEAPRGTSSSTSEVPHKTAEVPQGTSPNTYEAPRPNSFQTPTGEQILDRLEQAHRRAIVLELQLQQTQRLLVENNESQHEREARAMEAEAKAHQEAERRAEAERLAEVARQEADQARVELEALRVEAEAKANAEKALQLMAADLQNLKTEMATKEAQWQEARKPWYKKLFQKSS
;
A
#
# COMPACT_ATOMS: atom_id res chain seq x y z
N MET A 1 -13.70 41.40 10.87
CA MET A 1 -14.54 40.86 9.78
C MET A 1 -14.85 39.42 10.13
N LYS A 2 -16.13 39.02 10.16
CA LYS A 2 -16.52 37.64 10.47
C LYS A 2 -16.27 36.77 9.24
N SER A 3 -15.17 36.01 9.25
CA SER A 3 -14.85 35.08 8.15
C SER A 3 -15.65 33.80 8.36
N LEU A 4 -16.82 33.73 7.71
CA LEU A 4 -17.70 32.56 7.75
C LEU A 4 -17.28 31.55 6.70
N VAL A 5 -16.93 30.34 7.14
CA VAL A 5 -16.52 29.22 6.28
C VAL A 5 -17.57 28.11 6.31
N THR A 6 -17.70 27.39 5.20
CA THR A 6 -18.59 26.22 5.15
C THR A 6 -18.01 25.05 5.94
N LEU A 7 -18.85 24.12 6.39
CA LEU A 7 -18.38 22.90 7.08
C LEU A 7 -17.32 22.10 6.29
N LYS A 8 -17.40 22.14 4.95
CA LYS A 8 -16.43 21.46 4.09
C LYS A 8 -15.07 22.18 4.10
N GLU A 9 -15.07 23.50 4.09
CA GLU A 9 -13.85 24.30 4.16
C GLU A 9 -13.24 24.23 5.56
N ALA A 10 -14.07 24.25 6.61
CA ALA A 10 -13.66 24.06 8.00
C ALA A 10 -12.96 22.71 8.21
N ALA A 11 -13.51 21.63 7.62
CA ALA A 11 -12.92 20.29 7.66
C ALA A 11 -11.53 20.25 7.02
N LYS A 12 -11.38 20.93 5.87
CA LYS A 12 -10.09 21.05 5.19
C LYS A 12 -9.09 21.89 5.99
N TYR A 13 -9.55 22.94 6.66
CA TYR A 13 -8.70 23.83 7.47
C TYR A 13 -8.12 23.11 8.69
N LEU A 14 -8.93 22.32 9.40
CA LEU A 14 -8.50 21.58 10.58
C LEU A 14 -7.95 20.17 10.29
N GLY A 15 -7.92 19.72 9.02
CA GLY A 15 -7.52 18.34 8.70
C GLY A 15 -8.42 17.26 9.31
N THR A 16 -9.69 17.59 9.60
CA THR A 16 -10.66 16.68 10.24
C THR A 16 -11.80 16.29 9.30
N SER A 17 -12.65 15.35 9.72
CA SER A 17 -13.81 14.94 8.93
C SER A 17 -14.95 15.96 9.05
N LYS A 18 -15.66 16.20 7.94
CA LYS A 18 -16.87 17.05 7.92
C LYS A 18 -17.90 16.62 8.97
N ASN A 19 -18.04 15.31 9.20
CA ASN A 19 -18.98 14.75 10.18
C ASN A 19 -18.60 15.12 11.62
N LYS A 20 -17.30 15.21 11.94
CA LYS A 20 -16.84 15.61 13.28
C LYS A 20 -17.23 17.06 13.58
N ILE A 21 -17.05 17.95 12.61
CA ILE A 21 -17.46 19.35 12.73
C ILE A 21 -18.99 19.47 12.76
N TRP A 22 -19.71 18.70 11.94
CA TRP A 22 -21.17 18.71 11.96
C TRP A 22 -21.73 18.25 13.30
N ARG A 23 -21.14 17.23 13.94
CA ARG A 23 -21.53 16.80 15.30
C ARG A 23 -21.34 17.90 16.33
N ALA A 24 -20.27 18.68 16.24
CA ALA A 24 -20.03 19.81 17.14
C ALA A 24 -21.06 20.95 16.93
N VAL A 25 -21.52 21.13 15.68
CA VAL A 25 -22.60 22.07 15.38
C VAL A 25 -23.95 21.56 15.90
N ASP A 26 -24.23 20.27 15.73
CA ASP A 26 -25.48 19.61 16.15
C ASP A 26 -25.60 19.51 17.68
N SER A 27 -24.48 19.28 18.38
CA SER A 27 -24.41 19.30 19.85
C SER A 27 -24.45 20.70 20.46
N GLY A 28 -24.37 21.75 19.62
CA GLY A 28 -24.37 23.15 20.06
C GLY A 28 -23.03 23.64 20.63
N GLU A 29 -21.96 22.84 20.54
CA GLU A 29 -20.61 23.22 20.97
C GLU A 29 -19.95 24.23 20.03
N LEU A 30 -20.33 24.22 18.76
CA LEU A 30 -19.78 25.10 17.74
C LEU A 30 -20.89 25.98 17.14
N PRO A 31 -20.88 27.31 17.38
CA PRO A 31 -21.89 28.20 16.83
C PRO A 31 -21.83 28.22 15.30
N ALA A 32 -22.95 27.86 14.67
CA ALA A 32 -23.11 27.89 13.22
C ALA A 32 -24.28 28.78 12.80
N THR A 33 -24.07 29.50 11.71
CA THR A 33 -25.09 30.32 11.06
C THR A 33 -25.57 29.62 9.79
N LYS A 34 -26.89 29.51 9.60
CA LYS A 34 -27.47 29.02 8.35
C LYS A 34 -27.30 30.08 7.27
N GLY A 35 -26.61 29.74 6.18
CA GLY A 35 -26.40 30.62 5.04
C GLY A 35 -26.72 29.94 3.72
N LYS A 36 -26.66 30.69 2.62
CA LYS A 36 -26.75 30.13 1.27
C LYS A 36 -25.37 29.99 0.64
N VAL A 37 -25.13 28.88 -0.04
CA VAL A 37 -23.94 28.62 -0.86
C VAL A 37 -24.41 27.99 -2.17
N LYS A 38 -24.13 28.66 -3.30
CA LYS A 38 -24.56 28.21 -4.63
C LYS A 38 -26.06 27.85 -4.71
N GLY A 39 -26.90 28.65 -4.05
CA GLY A 39 -28.37 28.48 -4.06
C GLY A 39 -28.92 27.44 -3.08
N GLN A 40 -28.07 26.66 -2.39
CA GLN A 40 -28.48 25.69 -1.36
C GLN A 40 -28.22 26.22 0.05
N ASP A 41 -29.08 25.82 0.99
CA ASP A 41 -28.91 26.09 2.41
C ASP A 41 -27.73 25.29 2.96
N ALA A 42 -26.77 25.97 3.60
CA ALA A 42 -25.56 25.38 4.16
C ALA A 42 -25.22 26.02 5.52
N TRP A 43 -24.75 25.21 6.45
CA TRP A 43 -24.22 25.66 7.73
C TRP A 43 -22.83 26.27 7.55
N LYS A 44 -22.64 27.47 8.09
CA LYS A 44 -21.37 28.19 8.11
C LYS A 44 -20.92 28.43 9.54
N VAL A 45 -19.64 28.27 9.78
CA VAL A 45 -19.01 28.47 11.09
C VAL A 45 -18.01 29.62 10.98
N GLU A 46 -17.87 30.42 12.04
CA GLU A 46 -16.84 31.44 12.09
C GLU A 46 -15.47 30.80 12.37
N ILE A 47 -14.43 31.22 11.64
CA ILE A 47 -13.08 30.63 11.79
C ILE A 47 -12.57 30.74 13.23
N ARG A 48 -12.91 31.82 13.95
CA ARG A 48 -12.50 32.02 15.35
C ARG A 48 -13.09 30.95 16.27
N ASP A 49 -14.40 30.73 16.19
CA ASP A 49 -15.09 29.72 16.99
C ASP A 49 -14.60 28.31 16.64
N LEU A 50 -14.24 28.08 15.37
CA LEU A 50 -13.65 26.82 14.90
C LEU A 50 -12.26 26.56 15.49
N GLU A 51 -11.40 27.58 15.57
CA GLU A 51 -10.07 27.50 16.17
C GLU A 51 -10.13 27.29 17.68
N ASP A 52 -11.04 28.00 18.36
CA ASP A 52 -11.26 27.85 19.80
C ASP A 52 -11.79 26.44 20.13
N TRP A 53 -12.75 25.93 19.36
CA TRP A 53 -13.21 24.56 19.50
C TRP A 53 -12.11 23.54 19.22
N ALA A 54 -11.29 23.74 18.17
CA ALA A 54 -10.18 22.85 17.85
C ALA A 54 -9.13 22.79 18.96
N ARG A 55 -8.84 23.91 19.63
CA ARG A 55 -7.91 23.94 20.78
C ARG A 55 -8.39 23.11 21.96
N VAL A 56 -9.71 23.08 22.21
CA VAL A 56 -10.29 22.38 23.36
C VAL A 56 -10.48 20.88 23.07
N TYR A 57 -10.89 20.52 21.85
CA TYR A 57 -11.34 19.16 21.52
C TYR A 57 -10.41 18.39 20.55
N LEU A 58 -9.42 19.06 19.97
CA LEU A 58 -8.41 18.50 19.06
C LEU A 58 -6.98 18.99 19.40
N PRO A 59 -6.48 18.78 20.64
CA PRO A 59 -5.14 19.22 21.02
C PRO A 59 -4.01 18.52 20.23
N GLU A 60 -4.25 17.34 19.67
CA GLU A 60 -3.27 16.59 18.85
C GLU A 60 -2.97 17.20 17.47
N LEU A 61 -3.74 18.20 17.01
CA LEU A 61 -3.64 18.74 15.65
C LEU A 61 -2.93 20.10 15.55
N ILE A 62 -2.63 20.76 16.68
CA ILE A 62 -2.02 22.09 16.70
C ILE A 62 -0.48 22.02 16.81
N GLU A 63 0.10 20.86 17.07
CA GLU A 63 1.55 20.68 17.01
C GLU A 63 1.98 20.04 15.69
N THR A 64 2.36 20.86 14.72
CA THR A 64 3.33 20.44 13.70
C THR A 64 4.26 21.62 13.39
N PRO A 65 5.49 21.44 12.88
CA PRO A 65 6.25 20.21 12.62
C PRO A 65 7.69 20.27 13.21
N ARG A 66 8.36 19.14 13.52
CA ARG A 66 9.84 19.01 13.43
C ARG A 66 10.35 17.61 13.81
N HIS A 67 11.12 17.06 12.88
CA HIS A 67 12.20 16.09 13.03
C HIS A 67 11.88 14.63 13.41
N ALA A 68 12.25 13.78 12.45
CA ALA A 68 12.73 12.43 12.66
C ALA A 68 13.66 12.31 13.89
N SER A 69 13.31 11.41 14.79
CA SER A 69 14.21 10.61 15.61
C SER A 69 13.35 9.52 16.25
N SER A 70 13.37 8.28 15.74
CA SER A 70 14.15 7.21 16.38
C SER A 70 14.11 7.28 17.91
N ASN A 71 13.18 6.52 18.51
CA ASN A 71 13.41 5.69 19.70
C ASN A 71 12.09 4.94 20.01
N THR A 72 12.08 3.60 19.92
CA THR A 72 12.42 2.65 20.99
C THR A 72 11.18 2.24 21.78
N TYR A 73 10.64 1.08 21.42
CA TYR A 73 10.14 0.12 22.40
C TYR A 73 10.75 -1.25 22.07
N ASP A 74 11.90 -1.47 22.69
CA ASP A 74 12.56 -2.76 22.82
C ASP A 74 11.78 -3.54 23.90
N VAL A 75 11.17 -4.66 23.52
CA VAL A 75 10.45 -5.54 24.46
C VAL A 75 11.36 -6.72 24.79
N PRO A 76 11.69 -6.97 26.07
CA PRO A 76 12.64 -8.01 26.47
C PRO A 76 12.21 -9.41 26.02
N ARG A 77 13.15 -10.08 25.32
CA ARG A 77 13.04 -11.45 24.84
C ARG A 77 13.45 -12.40 25.97
N GLU A 78 12.48 -12.98 26.69
CA GLU A 78 12.75 -14.12 27.57
C GLU A 78 12.88 -15.40 26.75
N THR A 79 14.05 -16.00 26.90
CA THR A 79 14.51 -17.25 26.32
C THR A 79 13.84 -18.42 27.02
N LEU A 80 13.07 -19.25 26.29
CA LEU A 80 12.74 -20.60 26.73
C LEU A 80 13.07 -21.57 25.60
N GLU A 81 14.02 -22.45 25.91
CA GLU A 81 14.55 -23.50 25.07
C GLU A 81 13.46 -24.50 24.63
N ALA A 82 13.55 -24.93 23.38
CA ALA A 82 12.85 -26.09 22.87
C ALA A 82 13.48 -27.39 23.40
N PRO A 83 12.73 -28.51 23.34
CA PRO A 83 13.29 -29.62 22.58
C PRO A 83 12.35 -30.17 21.51
N ARG A 84 12.96 -30.29 20.33
CA ARG A 84 12.69 -31.16 19.17
C ARG A 84 11.60 -32.22 19.34
N GLY A 85 10.54 -32.11 18.53
CA GLY A 85 9.75 -33.25 18.07
C GLY A 85 10.19 -33.63 16.65
N THR A 86 10.83 -34.78 16.49
CA THR A 86 11.02 -35.45 15.21
C THR A 86 9.79 -36.25 14.83
N SER A 87 9.44 -36.17 13.56
CA SER A 87 8.45 -36.92 12.80
C SER A 87 8.42 -38.43 13.07
N SER A 88 7.23 -39.06 12.94
CA SER A 88 6.90 -39.96 11.83
C SER A 88 5.71 -40.88 12.14
N SER A 89 5.00 -41.25 11.06
CA SER A 89 4.14 -42.42 10.84
C SER A 89 2.69 -42.34 11.30
N THR A 90 1.73 -42.16 10.39
CA THR A 90 1.20 -43.13 9.39
C THR A 90 0.26 -44.14 10.04
N SER A 91 -1.02 -43.98 9.70
CA SER A 91 -2.01 -45.01 9.36
C SER A 91 -1.66 -46.45 9.71
N GLU A 92 -2.48 -47.09 10.56
CA GLU A 92 -3.30 -48.27 10.19
C GLU A 92 -3.99 -48.86 11.43
N VAL A 93 -5.26 -49.23 11.24
CA VAL A 93 -6.06 -50.07 12.15
C VAL A 93 -5.62 -51.53 11.93
N PRO A 94 -5.54 -52.37 12.97
CA PRO A 94 -6.48 -53.49 13.00
C PRO A 94 -6.97 -53.92 14.39
N HIS A 95 -8.16 -54.50 14.36
CA HIS A 95 -8.86 -55.25 15.40
C HIS A 95 -7.98 -56.17 16.25
N LYS A 96 -8.22 -56.19 17.58
CA LYS A 96 -7.90 -57.34 18.42
C LYS A 96 -8.86 -57.45 19.61
N THR A 97 -9.72 -58.46 19.49
CA THR A 97 -10.38 -59.30 20.49
C THR A 97 -10.24 -58.86 21.96
N ALA A 98 -11.37 -58.48 22.57
CA ALA A 98 -11.49 -58.32 24.01
C ALA A 98 -11.53 -59.72 24.67
N GLU A 99 -10.45 -60.07 25.36
CA GLU A 99 -10.39 -61.21 26.26
C GLU A 99 -11.08 -60.86 27.59
N VAL A 100 -11.93 -61.80 28.02
CA VAL A 100 -12.72 -61.79 29.25
C VAL A 100 -11.82 -62.08 30.46
N PRO A 101 -11.95 -61.37 31.60
CA PRO A 101 -11.48 -61.92 32.88
C PRO A 101 -12.62 -62.71 33.53
N GLN A 102 -12.49 -64.04 33.53
CA GLN A 102 -13.25 -64.92 34.42
C GLN A 102 -12.80 -64.69 35.87
N GLY A 103 -13.61 -63.95 36.62
CA GLY A 103 -13.60 -63.96 38.08
C GLY A 103 -14.83 -64.72 38.57
N THR A 104 -14.61 -65.95 39.05
CA THR A 104 -15.67 -66.82 39.58
C THR A 104 -15.93 -66.51 41.06
N SER A 105 -17.22 -66.46 41.42
CA SER A 105 -17.83 -66.82 42.73
C SER A 105 -18.30 -65.67 43.65
N PRO A 106 -19.42 -65.82 44.40
CA PRO A 106 -20.64 -66.58 44.14
C PRO A 106 -21.90 -65.69 44.13
N ASN A 107 -22.89 -66.17 43.39
CA ASN A 107 -24.23 -65.59 43.28
C ASN A 107 -25.00 -65.87 44.59
N THR A 108 -25.06 -64.91 45.51
CA THR A 108 -26.10 -64.87 46.54
C THR A 108 -27.32 -64.21 45.93
N TYR A 109 -28.35 -65.02 45.68
CA TYR A 109 -29.72 -64.56 45.44
C TYR A 109 -30.19 -63.75 46.67
N GLU A 110 -30.03 -62.43 46.66
CA GLU A 110 -30.97 -61.55 47.37
C GLU A 110 -32.02 -61.11 46.34
N ALA A 111 -33.24 -61.58 46.52
CA ALA A 111 -34.41 -61.01 45.84
C ALA A 111 -34.43 -59.48 46.06
N PRO A 112 -34.86 -58.67 45.07
CA PRO A 112 -35.09 -57.26 45.30
C PRO A 112 -36.03 -57.14 46.48
N ARG A 113 -35.53 -56.62 47.61
CA ARG A 113 -36.40 -56.28 48.74
C ARG A 113 -37.53 -55.44 48.16
N PRO A 114 -38.80 -55.69 48.53
CA PRO A 114 -39.88 -54.84 48.08
C PRO A 114 -39.49 -53.43 48.49
N ASN A 115 -39.26 -52.55 47.51
CA ASN A 115 -39.03 -51.14 47.74
C ASN A 115 -40.17 -50.72 48.67
N SER A 116 -39.86 -50.51 49.95
CA SER A 116 -40.72 -49.72 50.79
C SER A 116 -40.79 -48.40 50.07
N PHE A 117 -41.91 -48.13 49.40
CA PHE A 117 -42.28 -46.80 48.98
C PHE A 117 -42.43 -45.98 50.26
N GLN A 118 -41.30 -45.64 50.87
CA GLN A 118 -41.23 -44.62 51.88
C GLN A 118 -41.59 -43.36 51.12
N THR A 119 -42.83 -42.93 51.28
CA THR A 119 -43.23 -41.61 50.87
C THR A 119 -42.27 -40.64 51.57
N PRO A 120 -41.49 -39.86 50.81
CA PRO A 120 -40.51 -38.96 51.40
C PRO A 120 -41.23 -38.08 52.41
N THR A 121 -40.68 -37.98 53.61
CA THR A 121 -41.22 -37.13 54.67
C THR A 121 -41.28 -35.69 54.15
N GLY A 122 -42.24 -34.87 54.62
CA GLY A 122 -42.42 -33.50 54.12
C GLY A 122 -41.12 -32.68 54.08
N GLU A 123 -40.24 -32.87 55.07
CA GLU A 123 -38.90 -32.25 55.12
C GLU A 123 -37.99 -32.68 53.95
N GLN A 124 -37.95 -33.97 53.61
CA GLN A 124 -37.15 -34.47 52.48
C GLN A 124 -37.64 -33.94 51.12
N ILE A 125 -38.94 -33.65 51.01
CA ILE A 125 -39.51 -33.03 49.80
C ILE A 125 -39.06 -31.58 49.71
N LEU A 126 -39.12 -30.82 50.82
CA LEU A 126 -38.67 -29.44 50.87
C LEU A 126 -37.17 -29.30 50.58
N ASP A 127 -36.34 -30.17 51.16
CA ASP A 127 -34.90 -30.19 50.89
C ASP A 127 -34.58 -30.48 49.43
N ARG A 128 -35.29 -31.42 48.80
CA ARG A 128 -35.15 -31.67 47.34
C ARG A 128 -35.59 -30.48 46.51
N LEU A 129 -36.65 -29.78 46.93
CA LEU A 129 -37.15 -28.58 46.26
C LEU A 129 -36.12 -27.44 46.37
N GLU A 130 -35.53 -27.26 47.55
CA GLU A 130 -34.47 -26.27 47.76
C GLU A 130 -33.21 -26.60 46.95
N GLN A 131 -32.80 -27.87 46.93
CA GLN A 131 -31.69 -28.34 46.12
C GLN A 131 -31.96 -28.16 44.62
N ALA A 132 -33.18 -28.44 44.15
CA ALA A 132 -33.59 -28.21 42.78
C ALA A 132 -33.58 -26.72 42.44
N HIS A 133 -34.05 -25.86 43.35
CA HIS A 133 -34.02 -24.40 43.17
C HIS A 133 -32.59 -23.87 43.08
N ARG A 134 -31.69 -24.30 43.98
CA ARG A 134 -30.25 -23.97 43.93
C ARG A 134 -29.62 -24.44 42.62
N ARG A 135 -29.95 -25.65 42.15
CA ARG A 135 -29.45 -26.18 40.87
C ARG A 135 -29.99 -25.39 39.68
N ALA A 136 -31.26 -24.98 39.71
CA ALA A 136 -31.85 -24.16 38.65
C ALA A 136 -31.14 -22.82 38.50
N ILE A 137 -30.84 -22.13 39.61
CA ILE A 137 -30.09 -20.87 39.61
C ILE A 137 -28.70 -21.07 39.01
N VAL A 138 -27.99 -22.14 39.39
CA VAL A 138 -26.65 -22.44 38.85
C VAL A 138 -26.69 -22.68 37.35
N LEU A 139 -27.66 -23.46 36.87
CA LEU A 139 -27.81 -23.74 35.43
C LEU A 139 -28.17 -22.49 34.64
N GLU A 140 -29.02 -21.61 35.19
CA GLU A 140 -29.36 -20.33 34.56
C GLU A 140 -28.13 -19.43 34.45
N LEU A 141 -27.32 -19.33 35.51
CA LEU A 141 -26.07 -18.56 35.47
C LEU A 141 -25.07 -19.14 34.45
N GLN A 142 -24.94 -20.47 34.38
CA GLN A 142 -24.11 -21.13 33.36
C GLN A 142 -24.61 -20.86 31.94
N LEU A 143 -25.93 -20.87 31.72
CA LEU A 143 -26.52 -20.54 30.43
C LEU A 143 -26.23 -19.09 30.03
N GLN A 144 -26.40 -18.14 30.95
CA GLN A 144 -26.07 -16.74 30.70
C GLN A 144 -24.58 -16.55 30.38
N GLN A 145 -23.69 -17.22 31.12
CA GLN A 145 -22.25 -17.15 30.88
C GLN A 145 -21.87 -17.73 29.50
N THR A 146 -22.45 -18.87 29.13
CA THR A 146 -22.17 -19.50 27.82
C THR A 146 -22.72 -18.67 26.66
N GLN A 147 -23.93 -18.11 26.78
CA GLN A 147 -24.48 -17.19 25.78
C GLN A 147 -23.58 -15.97 25.60
N ARG A 148 -23.09 -15.38 26.69
CA ARG A 148 -22.18 -14.23 26.62
C ARG A 148 -20.87 -14.59 25.90
N LEU A 149 -20.26 -15.72 26.25
CA LEU A 149 -19.03 -16.18 25.59
C LEU A 149 -19.22 -16.46 24.11
N LEU A 150 -20.38 -17.00 23.70
CA LEU A 150 -20.70 -17.23 22.30
C LEU A 150 -20.82 -15.92 21.51
N VAL A 151 -21.46 -14.91 22.09
CA VAL A 151 -21.56 -13.57 21.49
C VAL A 151 -20.19 -12.94 21.35
N GLU A 152 -19.41 -12.89 22.43
CA GLU A 152 -18.04 -12.32 22.41
C GLU A 152 -17.12 -13.07 21.41
N ASN A 153 -17.26 -14.40 21.31
CA ASN A 153 -16.50 -15.19 20.33
C ASN A 153 -16.92 -14.86 18.90
N ASN A 154 -18.23 -14.77 18.63
CA ASN A 154 -18.74 -14.45 17.30
C ASN A 154 -18.33 -13.04 16.86
N GLU A 155 -18.40 -12.06 17.77
CA GLU A 155 -17.88 -10.70 17.54
C GLU A 155 -16.37 -10.72 17.26
N SER A 156 -15.59 -11.48 18.05
CA SER A 156 -14.14 -11.59 17.83
C SER A 156 -13.80 -12.26 16.49
N GLN A 157 -14.58 -13.24 16.04
CA GLN A 157 -14.41 -13.87 14.73
C GLN A 157 -14.70 -12.88 13.60
N HIS A 158 -15.84 -12.18 13.67
CA HIS A 158 -16.19 -11.18 12.66
C HIS A 158 -15.17 -10.03 12.59
N GLU A 159 -14.63 -9.60 13.73
CA GLU A 159 -13.59 -8.59 13.75
C GLU A 159 -12.28 -9.09 13.13
N ARG A 160 -11.91 -10.36 13.35
CA ARG A 160 -10.73 -10.96 12.70
C ARG A 160 -10.91 -11.12 11.21
N GLU A 161 -12.08 -11.58 10.78
CA GLU A 161 -12.42 -11.72 9.35
C GLU A 161 -12.42 -10.36 8.65
N ALA A 162 -13.00 -9.33 9.29
CA ALA A 162 -12.99 -7.96 8.76
C ALA A 162 -11.56 -7.42 8.65
N ARG A 163 -10.73 -7.63 9.69
CA ARG A 163 -9.31 -7.23 9.66
C ARG A 163 -8.51 -7.98 8.60
N ALA A 164 -8.77 -9.27 8.41
CA ALA A 164 -8.13 -10.07 7.36
C ALA A 164 -8.52 -9.56 5.97
N MET A 165 -9.81 -9.31 5.72
CA MET A 165 -10.30 -8.77 4.45
C MET A 165 -9.74 -7.37 4.17
N GLU A 166 -9.65 -6.50 5.18
CA GLU A 166 -9.04 -5.18 5.04
C GLU A 166 -7.53 -5.27 4.74
N ALA A 167 -6.82 -6.19 5.41
CA ALA A 167 -5.41 -6.42 5.18
C ALA A 167 -5.14 -6.95 3.77
N GLU A 168 -5.96 -7.90 3.29
CA GLU A 168 -5.89 -8.42 1.92
C GLU A 168 -6.20 -7.33 0.89
N ALA A 169 -7.22 -6.49 1.12
CA ALA A 169 -7.54 -5.38 0.25
C ALA A 169 -6.40 -4.35 0.17
N LYS A 170 -5.76 -4.05 1.31
CA LYS A 170 -4.57 -3.17 1.35
C LYS A 170 -3.39 -3.80 0.60
N ALA A 171 -3.13 -5.08 0.81
CA ALA A 171 -2.07 -5.80 0.10
C ALA A 171 -2.30 -5.82 -1.42
N HIS A 172 -3.55 -6.02 -1.85
CA HIS A 172 -3.92 -5.96 -3.26
C HIS A 172 -3.71 -4.57 -3.85
N GLN A 173 -4.17 -3.52 -3.16
CA GLN A 173 -3.97 -2.13 -3.60
C GLN A 173 -2.48 -1.77 -3.67
N GLU A 174 -1.67 -2.23 -2.72
CA GLU A 174 -0.22 -2.03 -2.77
C GLU A 174 0.44 -2.79 -3.93
N ALA A 175 0.01 -4.02 -4.20
CA ALA A 175 0.49 -4.80 -5.34
C ALA A 175 0.13 -4.12 -6.67
N GLU A 176 -1.10 -3.60 -6.80
CA GLU A 176 -1.51 -2.83 -7.98
C GLU A 176 -0.69 -1.57 -8.15
N ARG A 177 -0.47 -0.78 -7.08
CA ARG A 177 0.39 0.41 -7.15
C ARG A 177 1.82 0.07 -7.53
N ARG A 178 2.37 -1.05 -7.05
CA ARG A 178 3.71 -1.50 -7.42
C ARG A 178 3.75 -1.93 -8.89
N ALA A 179 2.74 -2.64 -9.37
CA ALA A 179 2.65 -3.05 -10.77
C ALA A 179 2.49 -1.83 -11.72
N GLU A 180 1.70 -0.83 -11.33
CA GLU A 180 1.59 0.43 -12.08
C GLU A 180 2.91 1.20 -12.09
N ALA A 181 3.59 1.30 -10.95
CA ALA A 181 4.90 1.93 -10.88
C ALA A 181 5.96 1.22 -11.74
N GLU A 182 5.93 -0.12 -11.76
CA GLU A 182 6.82 -0.92 -12.62
C GLU A 182 6.52 -0.70 -14.10
N ARG A 183 5.24 -0.68 -14.50
CA ARG A 183 4.84 -0.36 -15.88
C ARG A 183 5.29 1.03 -16.31
N LEU A 184 5.12 2.03 -15.44
CA LEU A 184 5.60 3.39 -15.72
C LEU A 184 7.13 3.44 -15.84
N ALA A 185 7.86 2.70 -15.00
CA ALA A 185 9.31 2.61 -15.08
C ALA A 185 9.77 1.91 -16.38
N GLU A 186 9.04 0.90 -16.84
CA GLU A 186 9.32 0.22 -18.11
C GLU A 186 9.10 1.14 -19.31
N VAL A 187 7.98 1.88 -19.34
CA VAL A 187 7.73 2.89 -20.38
C VAL A 187 8.83 3.95 -20.39
N ALA A 188 9.22 4.48 -19.23
CA ALA A 188 10.28 5.47 -19.14
C ALA A 188 11.64 4.93 -19.64
N ARG A 189 11.93 3.63 -19.43
CA ARG A 189 13.13 2.99 -19.99
C ARG A 189 13.05 2.87 -21.50
N GLN A 190 11.90 2.45 -22.04
CA GLN A 190 11.70 2.36 -23.49
C GLN A 190 11.84 3.73 -24.16
N GLU A 191 11.27 4.79 -23.58
CA GLU A 191 11.43 6.16 -24.08
C GLU A 191 12.89 6.64 -24.02
N ALA A 192 13.62 6.32 -22.95
CA ALA A 192 15.03 6.66 -22.84
C ALA A 192 15.90 5.91 -23.86
N ASP A 193 15.60 4.63 -24.12
CA ASP A 193 16.30 3.84 -25.14
C ASP A 193 15.97 4.34 -26.55
N GLN A 194 14.72 4.71 -26.84
CA GLN A 194 14.33 5.36 -28.09
C GLN A 194 15.08 6.68 -28.30
N ALA A 195 15.13 7.55 -27.28
CA ALA A 195 15.86 8.81 -27.36
C ALA A 195 17.36 8.60 -27.60
N ARG A 196 17.95 7.53 -27.04
CA ARG A 196 19.37 7.17 -27.31
C ARG A 196 19.58 6.75 -28.76
N VAL A 197 18.69 5.92 -29.29
CA VAL A 197 18.75 5.49 -30.70
C VAL A 197 18.59 6.69 -31.64
N GLU A 198 17.67 7.60 -31.35
CA GLU A 198 17.49 8.83 -32.13
C GLU A 198 18.73 9.73 -32.09
N LEU A 199 19.35 9.90 -30.91
CA LEU A 199 20.59 10.67 -30.77
C LEU A 199 21.76 10.02 -31.55
N GLU A 200 21.87 8.71 -31.52
CA GLU A 200 22.88 7.99 -32.30
C GLU A 200 22.64 8.14 -33.81
N ALA A 201 21.39 8.05 -34.27
CA ALA A 201 21.03 8.27 -35.66
C ALA A 201 21.37 9.70 -36.12
N LEU A 202 21.03 10.72 -35.32
CA LEU A 202 21.38 12.11 -35.59
C LEU A 202 22.90 12.32 -35.63
N ARG A 203 23.63 11.64 -34.75
CA ARG A 203 25.10 11.69 -34.75
C ARG A 203 25.68 11.11 -36.03
N VAL A 204 25.21 9.93 -36.47
CA VAL A 204 25.65 9.31 -37.73
C VAL A 204 25.31 10.20 -38.92
N GLU A 205 24.12 10.82 -38.95
CA GLU A 205 23.74 11.76 -40.01
C GLU A 205 24.64 13.00 -40.02
N ALA A 206 24.97 13.56 -38.86
CA ALA A 206 25.88 14.70 -38.75
C ALA A 206 27.30 14.35 -39.20
N GLU A 207 27.81 13.17 -38.84
CA GLU A 207 29.11 12.66 -39.31
C GLU A 207 29.11 12.44 -40.84
N ALA A 208 28.02 11.92 -41.40
CA ALA A 208 27.86 11.76 -42.84
C ALA A 208 27.84 13.11 -43.57
N LYS A 209 27.12 14.12 -43.04
CA LYS A 209 27.12 15.50 -43.58
C LYS A 209 28.50 16.11 -43.53
N ALA A 210 29.21 15.99 -42.41
CA ALA A 210 30.58 16.51 -42.27
C ALA A 210 31.55 15.83 -43.26
N ASN A 211 31.39 14.53 -43.52
CA ASN A 211 32.19 13.82 -44.52
C ASN A 211 31.85 14.26 -45.96
N ALA A 212 30.57 14.49 -46.26
CA ALA A 212 30.14 15.03 -47.55
C ALA A 212 30.70 16.45 -47.79
N GLU A 213 30.67 17.31 -46.77
CA GLU A 213 31.27 18.66 -46.84
C GLU A 213 32.77 18.60 -47.08
N LYS A 214 33.50 17.72 -46.40
CA LYS A 214 34.94 17.50 -46.67
C LYS A 214 35.20 17.03 -48.10
N ALA A 215 34.39 16.11 -48.61
CA ALA A 215 34.52 15.64 -49.99
C ALA A 215 34.29 16.77 -51.01
N LEU A 216 33.28 17.63 -50.77
CA LEU A 216 33.03 18.81 -51.60
C LEU A 216 34.20 19.81 -51.54
N GLN A 217 34.79 20.03 -50.37
CA GLN A 217 35.97 20.90 -50.23
C GLN A 217 37.18 20.37 -51.00
N LEU A 218 37.42 19.05 -50.97
CA LEU A 218 38.49 18.40 -51.75
C LEU A 218 38.24 18.55 -53.24
N MET A 219 37.02 18.28 -53.73
CA MET A 219 36.67 18.48 -55.14
C MET A 219 36.83 19.94 -55.57
N ALA A 220 36.44 20.89 -54.72
CA ALA A 220 36.64 22.31 -54.99
C ALA A 220 38.12 22.67 -55.09
N ALA A 221 38.97 22.12 -54.21
CA ALA A 221 40.41 22.31 -54.26
C ALA A 221 41.03 21.73 -55.54
N ASP A 222 40.65 20.51 -55.93
CA ASP A 222 41.11 19.87 -57.17
C ASP A 222 40.71 20.67 -58.41
N LEU A 223 39.49 21.22 -58.45
CA LEU A 223 39.05 22.11 -59.53
C LEU A 223 39.87 23.41 -59.59
N GLN A 224 40.25 23.99 -58.44
CA GLN A 224 41.12 25.16 -58.41
C GLN A 224 42.52 24.81 -58.92
N ASN A 225 43.08 23.67 -58.50
CA ASN A 225 44.37 23.18 -58.99
C ASN A 225 44.34 22.99 -60.51
N LEU A 226 43.34 22.29 -61.05
CA LEU A 226 43.14 22.11 -62.49
C LEU A 226 43.04 23.45 -63.23
N LYS A 227 42.30 24.43 -62.69
CA LYS A 227 42.24 25.78 -63.28
C LYS A 227 43.61 26.44 -63.34
N THR A 228 44.42 26.34 -62.27
CA THR A 228 45.78 26.89 -62.26
C THR A 228 46.71 26.15 -63.23
N GLU A 229 46.61 24.83 -63.33
CA GLU A 229 47.38 24.03 -64.30
C GLU A 229 47.00 24.37 -65.75
N MET A 230 45.71 24.56 -66.04
CA MET A 230 45.26 24.96 -67.37
C MET A 230 45.73 26.37 -67.71
N ALA A 231 45.64 27.32 -66.77
CA ALA A 231 46.14 28.68 -66.96
C ALA A 231 47.65 28.72 -67.18
N THR A 232 48.43 27.93 -66.42
CA THR A 232 49.88 27.85 -66.60
C THR A 232 50.27 27.19 -67.92
N LYS A 233 49.60 26.10 -68.32
CA LYS A 233 49.77 25.50 -69.64
C LYS A 233 49.41 26.50 -70.73
N GLU A 234 48.29 27.19 -70.64
CA GLU A 234 47.91 28.22 -71.62
C GLU A 234 48.97 29.32 -71.70
N ALA A 235 49.50 29.82 -70.59
CA ALA A 235 50.58 30.79 -70.57
C ALA A 235 51.85 30.27 -71.27
N GLN A 236 52.24 29.01 -71.03
CA GLN A 236 53.36 28.35 -71.71
C GLN A 236 53.11 28.24 -73.22
N TRP A 237 51.90 27.85 -73.62
CA TRP A 237 51.50 27.76 -75.03
C TRP A 237 51.52 29.13 -75.71
N GLN A 238 51.00 30.17 -75.06
CA GLN A 238 51.05 31.55 -75.55
C GLN A 238 52.50 32.03 -75.71
N GLU A 239 53.37 31.72 -74.74
CA GLU A 239 54.79 32.04 -74.81
C GLU A 239 55.52 31.31 -75.94
N ALA A 240 55.25 30.02 -76.13
CA ALA A 240 55.79 29.24 -77.23
C ALA A 240 55.43 29.85 -78.59
N ARG A 241 54.18 30.32 -78.74
CA ARG A 241 53.62 30.93 -79.96
C ARG A 241 54.03 32.39 -80.18
N LYS A 242 54.74 33.04 -79.25
CA LYS A 242 55.27 34.40 -79.46
C LYS A 242 56.19 34.40 -80.70
N PRO A 243 55.98 35.31 -81.66
CA PRO A 243 56.84 35.44 -82.83
C PRO A 243 58.31 35.66 -82.45
N TRP A 244 59.25 35.11 -83.22
CA TRP A 244 60.68 35.09 -82.91
C TRP A 244 61.28 36.48 -82.62
N TYR A 245 60.77 37.53 -83.28
CA TYR A 245 61.24 38.90 -83.06
C TYR A 245 60.86 39.46 -81.67
N LYS A 246 59.73 39.07 -81.07
CA LYS A 246 59.37 39.51 -79.69
C LYS A 246 60.25 38.88 -78.62
N LYS A 247 60.87 37.74 -78.90
CA LYS A 247 61.78 37.04 -77.96
C LYS A 247 63.16 37.70 -77.90
N LEU A 248 63.59 38.40 -78.95
CA LEU A 248 64.88 39.09 -79.03
C LEU A 248 64.91 40.40 -78.24
N PHE A 249 63.79 41.14 -78.18
CA PHE A 249 63.74 42.46 -77.54
C PHE A 249 63.30 42.46 -76.07
N GLN A 250 63.00 41.29 -75.47
CA GLN A 250 62.62 41.20 -74.05
C GLN A 250 63.81 41.12 -73.08
N LYS A 251 65.04 40.85 -73.54
CA LYS A 251 66.22 40.68 -72.67
C LYS A 251 67.00 41.97 -72.40
N SER A 252 66.56 43.10 -72.92
CA SER A 252 67.20 44.39 -72.75
C SER A 252 66.27 45.38 -72.05
N SER A 253 66.04 45.19 -70.75
CA SER A 253 65.60 46.23 -69.82
C SER A 253 65.93 45.84 -68.39
#